data_AF-A0A093SAT9-F1
#
_entry.id   AF-A0A093SAT9-F1
#
_cell.length_a   1.000
_cell.length_b   1.000
_cell.length_c   1.000
_cell.angle_alpha   90.00
_cell.angle_beta   90.00
_cell.angle_gamma   90.00
#
_symmetry.space_group_name_H-M   'P 1'
#
loop_
_entity.id
_entity.type
_entity.pdbx_description
1 polymer ?
#
loop_
_entity_poly.entity_id
_entity_poly.type
_entity_poly.pdbx_seq_one_letter_code
_entity_poly.pdbx_strand_id
1 'polypeptide(L)'
;MKLIRLRERIEAAEQVIRHFDSPYQAATALECSYEAIKTYRKRGLPEKVALLCHMSTDIPYVYNPTDYGRNPENLNLVLTKPVK
;
A
#
# COMPACT_ATOMS: atom_id res chain seq x y z
N MET A 1 16.25 -15.34 5.59
CA MET A 1 14.91 -15.91 5.85
C MET A 1 13.86 -14.84 5.57
N LYS A 2 13.03 -14.98 4.54
CA LYS A 2 12.35 -13.87 3.81
C LYS A 2 10.81 -13.94 3.84
N LEU A 3 10.23 -14.59 4.84
CA LEU A 3 8.77 -14.84 4.90
C LEU A 3 7.96 -13.78 5.66
N ILE A 4 8.62 -12.91 6.43
CA ILE A 4 7.94 -11.87 7.23
C ILE A 4 7.34 -10.76 6.33
N ARG A 5 7.95 -10.43 5.18
CA ARG A 5 7.53 -9.27 4.36
C ARG A 5 6.32 -9.49 3.44
N LEU A 6 6.03 -10.72 3.00
CA LEU A 6 4.95 -10.95 2.03
C LEU A 6 3.58 -10.91 2.72
N ARG A 7 3.48 -11.54 3.90
CA ARG A 7 2.24 -11.59 4.67
C ARG A 7 1.82 -10.18 5.10
N GLU A 8 2.75 -9.41 5.67
CA GLU A 8 2.50 -8.01 6.09
C GLU A 8 2.04 -7.15 4.92
N ARG A 9 2.67 -7.29 3.74
CA ARG A 9 2.26 -6.56 2.53
C ARG A 9 0.87 -6.97 2.04
N ILE A 10 0.49 -8.24 2.17
CA ILE A 10 -0.86 -8.73 1.83
C ILE A 10 -1.88 -8.19 2.83
N GLU A 11 -1.59 -8.22 4.13
CA GLU A 11 -2.46 -7.69 5.17
C GLU A 11 -2.68 -6.17 4.99
N ALA A 12 -1.62 -5.42 4.67
CA ALA A 12 -1.71 -4.00 4.40
C ALA A 12 -2.48 -3.70 3.10
N ALA A 13 -2.31 -4.52 2.06
CA ALA A 13 -3.13 -4.41 0.85
C ALA A 13 -4.61 -4.67 1.14
N GLU A 14 -4.92 -5.69 1.94
CA GLU A 14 -6.29 -6.02 2.33
C GLU A 14 -6.92 -4.90 3.17
N GLN A 15 -6.16 -4.27 4.08
CA GLN A 15 -6.61 -3.12 4.84
C GLN A 15 -6.97 -1.93 3.94
N VAL A 16 -6.12 -1.60 2.95
CA VAL A 16 -6.40 -0.54 1.98
C VAL A 16 -7.65 -0.89 1.17
N ILE A 17 -7.82 -2.13 0.73
CA ILE A 17 -8.99 -2.52 -0.06
C ILE A 17 -10.27 -2.46 0.76
N ARG A 18 -10.23 -2.85 2.05
CA ARG A 18 -11.36 -2.79 2.98
C ARG A 18 -11.74 -1.38 3.42
N HIS A 19 -10.87 -0.40 3.21
CA HIS A 19 -11.19 1.01 3.44
C HIS A 19 -12.27 1.52 2.47
N PHE A 20 -12.38 0.89 1.29
CA PHE A 20 -13.43 1.18 0.31
C PHE A 20 -14.61 0.22 0.48
N ASP A 21 -15.82 0.64 0.09
CA ASP A 21 -17.03 -0.19 0.27
C ASP A 21 -16.99 -1.46 -0.58
N SER A 22 -16.22 -1.45 -1.68
CA SER A 22 -16.06 -2.61 -2.54
C SER A 22 -14.69 -2.64 -3.23
N PRO A 23 -14.23 -3.83 -3.68
CA PRO A 23 -13.04 -3.94 -4.52
C PRO A 23 -13.12 -3.16 -5.83
N TYR A 24 -14.33 -2.91 -6.36
CA TYR A 24 -14.52 -2.09 -7.56
C TYR A 24 -14.27 -0.62 -7.27
N GLN A 25 -14.78 -0.10 -6.15
CA GLN A 25 -14.47 1.26 -5.71
C GLN A 25 -12.97 1.43 -5.40
N ALA A 26 -12.34 0.43 -4.77
CA ALA A 26 -10.89 0.44 -4.55
C ALA A 26 -10.12 0.52 -5.88
N ALA A 27 -10.55 -0.23 -6.90
CA ALA A 27 -9.94 -0.18 -8.24
C ALA A 27 -10.09 1.21 -8.87
N THR A 28 -11.26 1.83 -8.76
CA THR A 28 -11.50 3.21 -9.24
C THR A 28 -10.65 4.23 -8.51
N ALA A 29 -10.62 4.19 -7.17
CA ALA A 29 -9.87 5.14 -6.35
C ALA A 29 -8.35 5.03 -6.52
N LEU A 30 -7.85 3.82 -6.79
CA LEU A 30 -6.43 3.56 -7.04
C LEU A 30 -6.06 3.62 -8.54
N GLU A 31 -7.00 4.02 -9.40
CA GLU A 31 -6.86 4.11 -10.85
C GLU A 31 -6.26 2.84 -11.49
N CYS A 32 -6.74 1.68 -11.05
CA CYS A 32 -6.26 0.38 -11.52
C CYS A 32 -7.41 -0.55 -11.93
N SER A 33 -7.09 -1.70 -12.53
CA SER A 33 -8.10 -2.70 -12.86
C SER A 33 -8.52 -3.53 -11.65
N TYR A 34 -9.69 -4.18 -11.73
CA TYR A 34 -10.16 -5.12 -10.71
C TYR A 34 -9.21 -6.33 -10.56
N GLU A 35 -8.58 -6.76 -11.64
CA GLU A 35 -7.56 -7.81 -11.67
C GLU A 35 -6.30 -7.41 -10.91
N ALA A 36 -5.95 -6.12 -10.94
CA ALA A 36 -4.85 -5.58 -10.13
C ALA A 36 -5.18 -5.70 -8.64
N ILE A 37 -6.40 -5.34 -8.22
CA ILE A 37 -6.87 -5.51 -6.83
C ILE A 37 -6.79 -6.98 -6.38
N LYS A 38 -7.24 -7.92 -7.22
CA LYS A 38 -7.09 -9.36 -6.95
C LYS A 38 -5.63 -9.80 -6.80
N THR A 39 -4.72 -9.17 -7.55
CA THR A 39 -3.28 -9.43 -7.46
C THR A 39 -2.70 -8.86 -6.17
N TYR A 40 -3.13 -7.67 -5.75
CA TYR A 40 -2.66 -7.03 -4.51
C TYR A 40 -3.01 -7.86 -3.28
N ARG A 41 -4.19 -8.50 -3.24
CA ARG A 41 -4.57 -9.46 -2.19
C ARG A 41 -3.68 -10.71 -2.10
N LYS A 42 -2.90 -11.00 -3.13
CA LYS A 42 -2.01 -12.17 -3.18
C LYS A 42 -0.53 -11.83 -3.03
N ARG A 43 -0.15 -10.60 -3.40
CA ARG A 43 1.26 -10.18 -3.53
C ARG A 43 1.60 -8.89 -2.77
N GLY A 44 0.59 -8.27 -2.15
CA GLY A 44 0.68 -6.95 -1.57
C GLY A 44 0.60 -5.82 -2.59
N LEU A 45 0.58 -4.57 -2.09
CA LEU A 45 0.57 -3.38 -2.92
C LEU A 45 1.90 -3.25 -3.69
N PRO A 46 1.88 -2.77 -4.94
CA PRO A 46 3.06 -2.25 -5.62
C PRO A 46 3.57 -0.98 -4.92
N GLU A 47 4.89 -0.73 -4.99
CA GLU A 47 5.55 0.40 -4.31
C GLU A 47 4.89 1.74 -4.65
N LYS A 48 4.58 1.98 -5.93
CA LYS A 48 3.92 3.23 -6.38
C LYS A 48 2.55 3.43 -5.71
N VAL A 49 1.75 2.38 -5.60
CA VAL A 49 0.41 2.44 -4.99
C VAL A 49 0.54 2.66 -3.49
N ALA A 50 1.48 1.97 -2.84
CA ALA A 50 1.78 2.14 -1.43
C ALA A 50 2.20 3.58 -1.08
N LEU A 51 3.01 4.22 -1.93
CA LEU A 51 3.38 5.63 -1.79
C LEU A 51 2.17 6.56 -1.96
N LEU A 52 1.32 6.34 -2.97
CA LEU A 52 0.09 7.11 -3.14
C LEU A 52 -0.83 7.00 -1.92
N CYS A 53 -1.02 5.78 -1.40
CA CYS A 53 -1.82 5.54 -0.20
C CYS A 53 -1.23 6.23 1.04
N HIS A 54 0.11 6.32 1.14
CA HIS A 54 0.78 7.01 2.24
C HIS A 54 0.62 8.53 2.18
N MET A 55 0.62 9.11 0.97
CA MET A 55 0.39 10.54 0.77
C MET A 55 -1.07 10.96 0.97
N SER A 56 -2.01 10.02 0.88
CA SER A 56 -3.42 10.28 1.16
C SER A 56 -3.66 10.43 2.67
N THR A 57 -4.34 11.51 3.05
CA THR A 57 -4.83 11.69 4.43
C THR A 57 -5.96 10.73 4.77
N ASP A 58 -6.74 10.32 3.78
CA ASP A 58 -7.96 9.55 3.97
C ASP A 58 -7.70 8.05 4.06
N ILE A 59 -6.69 7.54 3.35
CA ILE A 59 -6.35 6.10 3.35
C ILE A 59 -5.43 5.80 4.56
N PRO A 60 -5.81 4.89 5.48
CA PRO A 60 -5.02 4.57 6.68
C PRO A 60 -3.84 3.64 6.36
N TYR A 61 -2.93 4.07 5.49
CA TYR A 61 -1.72 3.33 5.11
C TYR A 61 -0.45 4.12 5.40
N VAL A 62 0.57 3.45 5.93
CA VAL A 62 1.90 4.03 6.15
C VAL A 62 2.91 3.28 5.29
N TYR A 63 3.63 4.01 4.45
CA TYR A 63 4.65 3.42 3.61
C TYR A 63 5.85 2.98 4.44
N ASN A 64 6.26 1.72 4.28
CA ASN A 64 7.49 1.18 4.84
C ASN A 64 8.49 0.87 3.72
N PRO A 65 9.60 1.62 3.58
CA PRO A 65 10.59 1.41 2.54
C PRO A 65 11.21 0.00 2.53
N THR A 66 11.31 -0.64 3.70
CA THR A 66 11.96 -1.96 3.84
C THR A 66 11.16 -3.09 3.19
N ASP A 67 9.84 -2.92 3.05
CA ASP A 67 8.93 -3.85 2.36
C ASP A 67 9.23 -3.94 0.86
N TYR A 68 9.84 -2.89 0.31
CA TYR A 68 10.19 -2.73 -1.10
C TYR A 68 11.70 -2.83 -1.33
N GLY A 69 12.48 -3.19 -0.30
CA GLY A 69 13.93 -3.35 -0.41
C GLY A 69 14.69 -2.03 -0.54
N ARG A 70 14.09 -0.91 -0.12
CA ARG A 70 14.76 0.39 -0.07
C ARG A 70 15.45 0.58 1.28
N ASN A 71 16.58 1.30 1.26
CA ASN A 71 17.22 1.77 2.49
C ASN A 71 16.49 3.05 2.96
N PRO A 72 15.83 3.06 4.13
CA PRO A 72 15.18 4.26 4.65
C PRO A 72 16.16 5.43 4.85
N GLU A 73 17.43 5.18 5.10
CA GLU A 73 18.46 6.22 5.27
C GLU A 73 18.79 6.98 3.98
N ASN A 74 18.54 6.36 2.81
CA ASN A 74 18.79 6.96 1.50
C ASN A 74 17.56 7.66 0.91
N LEU A 75 16.40 7.51 1.56
CA LEU A 75 15.16 8.14 1.14
C LEU A 75 14.96 9.37 2.02
N ASN A 76 15.21 10.57 1.47
CA ASN A 76 14.75 11.84 2.05
C ASN A 76 13.21 11.98 1.98
N LEU A 77 12.48 10.88 2.19
CA LEU A 77 11.04 10.90 2.34
C LEU A 77 10.74 11.16 3.81
N VAL A 78 10.09 12.28 4.05
CA VAL A 78 9.41 12.53 5.32
C VAL A 78 8.29 11.49 5.44
N LEU A 79 8.57 10.38 6.13
CA LEU A 79 7.61 9.27 6.35
C LEU A 79 6.51 9.61 7.37
N THR A 80 6.49 10.85 7.88
CA THR A 80 5.37 11.30 8.70
C THR A 80 4.17 11.48 7.79
N LYS A 81 3.13 10.68 8.05
CA LYS A 81 1.86 10.79 7.34
C LYS A 81 1.34 12.24 7.44
N PRO A 82 0.88 12.85 6.33
CA PRO A 82 0.29 14.17 6.39
C PRO A 82 -0.90 14.15 7.36
N VAL A 83 -0.87 15.07 8.33
CA VAL A 83 -1.95 15.28 9.30
C VAL A 83 -2.94 16.24 8.67
N LYS A 84 -4.24 15.94 8.77
CA LYS A 84 -5.32 16.82 8.31
C LYS A 84 -5.38 18.10 9.12
#